data_AF-A0A1Y1KNZ3-F1
#
_entry.id   AF-A0A1Y1KNZ3-F1
#
_cell.length_a   1.000
_cell.length_b   1.000
_cell.length_c   1.000
_cell.angle_alpha   90.00
_cell.angle_beta   90.00
_cell.angle_gamma   90.00
#
_symmetry.space_group_name_H-M   'P 1'
#
loop_
_entity.id
_entity.type
_entity.pdbx_description
1 polymer ?
#
loop_
_entity_poly.entity_id
_entity_poly.type
_entity_poly.pdbx_seq_one_letter_code
_entity_poly.pdbx_strand_id
1 'polypeptide(L)'
;MSGKYRGLQAEIRNRNNLAFYVPCAAHSLNLVGQCSVEASTEASRYFMFLQKLYAFFANSTHRWDVLTRKLQENKKKFTLKSLSSTRWSCREDATKALEANYDEIYDSLTAIRDDPNEKKETKMESSSLVNTLEK
;
A
#
# COMPACT_ATOMS: atom_id res chain seq x y z
N MET A 1 -1.90 -22.46 -6.06
CA MET A 1 -2.54 -23.14 -4.90
C MET A 1 -2.22 -24.63 -4.90
N SER A 2 -1.92 -25.18 -3.72
CA SER A 2 -1.55 -26.58 -3.46
C SER A 2 -2.78 -27.48 -3.24
N GLY A 3 -3.77 -27.39 -4.13
CA GLY A 3 -5.02 -28.15 -3.99
C GLY A 3 -4.85 -29.64 -4.31
N LYS A 4 -5.39 -30.51 -3.46
CA LYS A 4 -5.34 -31.98 -3.58
C LYS A 4 -6.13 -32.54 -4.77
N TYR A 5 -7.23 -31.88 -5.16
CA TYR A 5 -8.18 -32.43 -6.15
C TYR A 5 -8.04 -31.80 -7.54
N ARG A 6 -7.90 -30.47 -7.63
CA ARG A 6 -7.75 -29.70 -8.88
C ARG A 6 -6.73 -28.56 -8.77
N GLY A 7 -5.84 -28.64 -7.77
CA GLY A 7 -4.78 -27.65 -7.61
C GLY A 7 -3.55 -28.01 -8.42
N LEU A 8 -2.60 -27.08 -8.50
CA LEU A 8 -1.35 -27.26 -9.23
C LEU A 8 -0.59 -28.52 -8.78
N GLN A 9 -0.64 -28.83 -7.48
CA GLN A 9 -0.06 -30.06 -6.93
C GLN A 9 -0.67 -31.33 -7.53
N ALA A 10 -2.01 -31.38 -7.65
CA ALA A 10 -2.71 -32.53 -8.22
C ALA A 10 -2.37 -32.70 -9.71
N GLU A 11 -2.35 -31.61 -10.46
CA GLU A 11 -2.00 -31.61 -11.89
C GLU A 11 -0.57 -32.08 -12.15
N ILE A 12 0.40 -31.65 -11.34
CA ILE A 12 1.79 -32.12 -11.44
C ILE A 12 1.87 -33.63 -11.19
N ARG A 13 1.19 -34.11 -10.14
CA ARG A 13 1.20 -35.53 -9.78
C ARG A 13 0.48 -36.42 -10.81
N ASN A 14 -0.57 -35.90 -11.46
CA ASN A 14 -1.27 -36.59 -12.54
C ASN A 14 -0.39 -36.75 -13.79
N ARG A 15 0.48 -35.78 -14.07
CA ARG A 15 1.41 -35.85 -15.22
C ARG A 15 2.67 -36.67 -14.92
N ASN A 16 3.18 -36.62 -13.69
CA ASN A 16 4.33 -37.41 -13.26
C ASN A 16 4.24 -37.69 -11.76
N ASN A 17 4.06 -38.97 -11.40
CA ASN A 17 3.94 -39.40 -10.01
C ASN A 17 5.26 -39.31 -9.20
N LEU A 18 6.41 -39.17 -9.88
CA LEU A 18 7.73 -38.96 -9.26
C LEU A 18 8.06 -37.48 -9.00
N ALA A 19 7.28 -36.56 -9.57
CA ALA A 19 7.51 -35.13 -9.38
C ALA A 19 6.99 -34.67 -8.01
N PHE A 20 7.87 -34.08 -7.20
CA PHE A 20 7.51 -33.48 -5.93
C PHE A 20 7.00 -32.06 -6.11
N TYR A 21 5.88 -31.74 -5.46
CA TYR A 21 5.39 -30.38 -5.33
C TYR A 21 5.78 -29.81 -3.98
N VAL A 22 6.49 -28.68 -3.98
CA VAL A 22 6.85 -27.92 -2.78
C VAL A 22 6.18 -26.55 -2.86
N PRO A 23 5.32 -26.17 -1.90
CA PRO A 23 4.72 -24.84 -1.90
C PRO A 23 5.80 -23.76 -1.69
N CYS A 24 5.64 -22.63 -2.36
CA CYS A 24 6.55 -21.49 -2.21
C CYS A 24 6.33 -20.85 -0.83
N ALA A 25 7.36 -20.86 0.02
CA ALA A 25 7.30 -20.26 1.35
C ALA A 25 6.91 -18.77 1.31
N ALA A 26 7.43 -18.01 0.35
CA ALA A 26 7.07 -16.59 0.19
C ALA A 26 5.58 -16.41 -0.15
N HIS A 27 5.00 -17.29 -0.97
CA HIS A 27 3.57 -17.25 -1.27
C HIS A 27 2.71 -17.64 -0.06
N SER A 28 3.11 -18.68 0.67
CA SER A 28 2.44 -19.08 1.91
C SER A 28 2.45 -17.96 2.94
N LEU A 29 3.58 -17.29 3.13
CA LEU A 29 3.69 -16.13 4.03
C LEU A 29 2.83 -14.96 3.56
N ASN A 30 2.78 -14.68 2.26
CA ASN A 30 1.90 -13.66 1.71
C ASN A 30 0.42 -13.94 2.04
N LEU A 31 0.01 -15.20 1.90
CA LEU A 31 -1.35 -15.62 2.20
C LEU A 31 -1.69 -15.47 3.68
N VAL A 32 -0.78 -15.88 4.58
CA VAL A 32 -0.98 -15.71 6.03
C VAL A 32 -1.16 -14.23 6.38
N GLY A 33 -0.27 -13.36 5.91
CA GLY A 33 -0.38 -11.92 6.16
C GLY A 33 -1.69 -11.34 5.64
N GLN A 34 -2.09 -11.71 4.42
CA GLN A 34 -3.35 -11.26 3.82
C GLN A 34 -4.55 -11.69 4.65
N CYS A 35 -4.65 -12.97 5.01
CA CYS A 35 -5.73 -13.47 5.86
C CYS A 35 -5.75 -12.79 7.23
N SER A 36 -4.59 -12.51 7.84
CA SER A 36 -4.51 -11.82 9.13
C SER A 36 -5.07 -10.40 9.07
N VAL A 37 -4.80 -9.65 8.00
CA VAL A 37 -5.35 -8.29 7.84
C VAL A 37 -6.84 -8.34 7.49
N GLU A 38 -7.27 -9.25 6.62
CA GLU A 38 -8.69 -9.40 6.27
C GLU A 38 -9.55 -9.81 7.48
N ALA A 39 -8.97 -10.53 8.45
CA ALA A 39 -9.62 -10.87 9.71
C ALA A 39 -9.78 -9.69 10.69
N SER A 40 -9.02 -8.60 10.51
CA SER A 40 -9.09 -7.40 11.35
C SER A 40 -9.63 -6.21 10.56
N THR A 41 -10.77 -5.67 11.00
CA THR A 41 -11.39 -4.54 10.28
C THR A 41 -10.51 -3.29 10.41
N GLU A 42 -9.86 -3.10 11.55
CA GLU A 42 -8.96 -1.99 11.86
C GLU A 42 -7.70 -2.06 10.98
N ALA A 43 -7.06 -3.22 10.91
CA ALA A 43 -5.89 -3.42 10.04
C ALA A 43 -6.26 -3.22 8.56
N SER A 44 -7.41 -3.76 8.13
CA SER A 44 -7.94 -3.58 6.78
C SER A 44 -8.18 -2.09 6.46
N ARG A 45 -8.82 -1.34 7.37
CA ARG A 45 -9.02 0.10 7.22
C ARG A 45 -7.70 0.86 7.10
N TYR A 46 -6.73 0.53 7.93
CA TYR A 46 -5.40 1.16 7.90
C TYR A 46 -4.68 0.95 6.56
N PHE A 47 -4.62 -0.29 6.06
CA PHE A 47 -3.97 -0.55 4.77
C PHE A 47 -4.76 0.02 3.58
N MET A 48 -6.09 0.06 3.64
CA MET A 48 -6.88 0.79 2.64
C MET A 48 -6.57 2.29 2.65
N PHE A 49 -6.35 2.88 3.82
CA PHE A 49 -5.92 4.27 3.95
C PHE A 49 -4.55 4.49 3.32
N LEU A 50 -3.55 3.67 3.63
CA LEU A 50 -2.22 3.77 3.01
C LEU A 50 -2.27 3.70 1.48
N GLN A 51 -3.11 2.80 0.93
CA GLN A 51 -3.28 2.70 -0.51
C GLN A 51 -3.93 3.95 -1.11
N LYS A 52 -4.95 4.51 -0.45
CA LYS A 52 -5.59 5.77 -0.89
C LYS A 52 -4.62 6.93 -0.86
N LEU A 53 -3.82 7.03 0.20
CA LEU A 53 -2.79 8.06 0.34
C LEU A 53 -1.75 7.97 -0.79
N TYR A 54 -1.22 6.77 -1.06
CA TYR A 54 -0.32 6.56 -2.19
C TYR A 54 -0.99 6.92 -3.52
N ALA A 55 -2.20 6.43 -3.77
CA ALA A 55 -2.93 6.68 -5.02
C ALA A 55 -3.22 8.17 -5.24
N PHE A 56 -3.56 8.89 -4.16
CA PHE A 56 -3.72 10.34 -4.21
C PHE A 56 -2.46 11.00 -4.78
N PHE A 57 -1.30 10.81 -4.18
CA PHE A 57 -0.09 11.44 -4.69
C PHE A 57 0.34 10.90 -6.07
N ALA A 58 0.34 9.59 -6.26
CA ALA A 58 0.86 8.94 -7.47
C ALA A 58 0.01 9.20 -8.73
N ASN A 59 -1.28 9.51 -8.59
CA ASN A 59 -2.17 9.78 -9.72
C ASN A 59 -2.01 11.19 -10.32
N SER A 60 -1.08 12.02 -9.83
CA SER A 60 -0.76 13.32 -10.44
C SER A 60 0.71 13.64 -10.27
N THR A 61 1.38 13.97 -11.36
CA THR A 61 2.78 14.43 -11.32
C THR A 61 2.92 15.70 -10.49
N HIS A 62 1.94 16.62 -10.52
CA HIS A 62 1.92 17.81 -9.69
C HIS A 62 1.87 17.48 -8.19
N ARG A 63 0.94 16.61 -7.78
CA ARG A 63 0.81 16.22 -6.36
C ARG A 63 2.05 15.47 -5.90
N TRP A 64 2.56 14.56 -6.73
CA TRP A 64 3.79 13.85 -6.45
C TRP A 64 4.96 14.81 -6.25
N ASP A 65 5.09 15.83 -7.10
CA ASP A 65 6.12 16.86 -6.98
C ASP A 65 6.02 17.64 -5.66
N VAL A 66 4.81 18.08 -5.30
CA VAL A 66 4.53 18.75 -4.02
C VAL A 66 4.99 17.92 -2.82
N LEU A 67 4.77 16.61 -2.84
CA LEU A 67 5.27 15.69 -1.82
C LEU A 67 6.79 15.56 -1.86
N THR A 68 7.36 15.24 -3.02
CA THR A 68 8.79 14.97 -3.12
C THR A 68 9.65 16.18 -2.80
N ARG A 69 9.18 17.39 -3.09
CA ARG A 69 9.88 18.63 -2.71
C ARG A 69 10.00 18.75 -1.19
N LYS A 70 8.92 18.54 -0.43
CA LYS A 70 8.96 18.55 1.04
C LYS A 70 9.87 17.45 1.59
N LEU A 71 9.78 16.25 1.03
CA LEU A 71 10.66 15.14 1.43
C LEU A 71 12.14 15.47 1.20
N GLN A 72 12.48 16.12 0.08
CA GLN A 72 13.85 16.52 -0.24
C GLN A 72 14.35 17.65 0.67
N GLU A 73 13.52 18.67 0.93
CA GLU A 73 13.81 19.78 1.84
C GLU A 73 14.21 19.26 3.23
N ASN A 74 13.48 18.25 3.73
CA ASN A 74 13.72 17.63 5.03
C ASN A 74 14.64 16.39 4.98
N LYS A 75 15.32 16.15 3.84
CA LYS A 75 16.28 15.05 3.62
C LYS A 75 15.74 13.66 3.97
N LYS A 76 14.44 13.45 3.74
CA LYS A 76 13.77 12.17 3.96
C LYS A 76 14.15 11.15 2.89
N LYS A 77 14.34 9.90 3.32
CA LYS A 77 14.79 8.80 2.45
C LYS A 77 13.68 7.88 1.99
N PHE A 78 12.57 7.83 2.72
CA PHE A 78 11.43 6.98 2.38
C PHE A 78 10.43 7.78 1.54
N THR A 79 9.76 7.10 0.61
CA THR A 79 8.67 7.67 -0.19
C THR A 79 7.46 6.77 -0.06
N LEU A 80 6.26 7.31 -0.26
CA LEU A 80 5.03 6.51 -0.30
C LEU A 80 5.16 5.35 -1.29
N LYS A 81 4.59 4.20 -0.92
CA LYS A 81 4.63 2.96 -1.70
C LYS A 81 3.21 2.43 -1.93
N SER A 82 2.98 1.89 -3.12
CA SER A 82 1.76 1.13 -3.40
C SER A 82 1.78 -0.17 -2.61
N LEU A 83 0.62 -0.58 -2.13
CA LEU A 83 0.39 -1.93 -1.68
C LEU A 83 0.28 -2.88 -2.88
N SER A 84 0.55 -4.15 -2.62
CA SER A 84 0.45 -5.26 -3.56
C SER A 84 -0.29 -6.42 -2.90
N SER A 85 -1.17 -7.06 -3.68
CA SER A 85 -1.83 -8.30 -3.29
C SER A 85 -0.89 -9.51 -3.33
N THR A 86 0.17 -9.46 -4.15
CA THR A 86 1.09 -10.58 -4.37
C THR A 86 2.37 -10.49 -3.56
N ARG A 87 2.73 -9.31 -3.05
CA ARG A 87 3.96 -9.07 -2.28
C ARG A 87 3.66 -8.42 -0.94
N TRP A 88 3.43 -9.23 0.09
CA TRP A 88 3.08 -8.76 1.42
C TRP A 88 4.07 -7.76 2.02
N SER A 89 5.37 -7.95 1.73
CA SER A 89 6.44 -7.11 2.28
C SER A 89 6.27 -5.62 1.97
N CYS A 90 5.57 -5.24 0.89
CA CYS A 90 5.35 -3.83 0.54
C CYS A 90 4.54 -3.05 1.61
N ARG A 91 3.78 -3.75 2.45
CA ARG A 91 3.05 -3.12 3.56
C ARG A 91 3.98 -2.55 4.61
N GLU A 92 5.10 -3.24 4.86
CA GLU A 92 6.14 -2.75 5.77
C GLU A 92 6.77 -1.47 5.21
N ASP A 93 7.15 -1.46 3.92
CA ASP A 93 7.68 -0.27 3.26
C ASP A 93 6.68 0.91 3.30
N ALA A 94 5.39 0.65 3.05
CA ALA A 94 4.34 1.66 3.07
C ALA A 94 4.10 2.24 4.47
N THR A 95 4.08 1.39 5.49
CA THR A 95 3.96 1.84 6.90
C THR A 95 5.16 2.67 7.31
N LYS A 96 6.38 2.22 7.02
CA LYS A 96 7.61 2.98 7.30
C LYS A 96 7.63 4.33 6.61
N ALA A 97 7.15 4.39 5.37
CA ALA A 97 7.10 5.64 4.61
C ALA A 97 6.13 6.66 5.21
N LEU A 98 5.01 6.21 5.80
CA LEU A 98 4.10 7.11 6.52
C LEU A 98 4.72 7.54 7.84
N GLU A 99 5.22 6.60 8.64
CA GLU A 99 5.80 6.87 9.96
C GLU A 99 6.97 7.86 9.87
N ALA A 100 7.90 7.64 8.93
CA ALA A 100 9.11 8.47 8.82
C ALA A 100 8.85 9.88 8.28
N ASN A 101 7.72 10.09 7.60
CA ASN A 101 7.42 11.30 6.84
C ASN A 101 6.04 11.90 7.16
N TYR A 102 5.52 11.61 8.36
CA TYR A 102 4.15 11.96 8.72
C TYR A 102 3.90 13.46 8.54
N ASP A 103 4.80 14.30 9.06
CA ASP A 103 4.69 15.76 9.00
C ASP A 103 4.75 16.26 7.55
N GLU A 104 5.67 15.75 6.73
CA GLU A 104 5.79 16.16 5.33
C GLU A 104 4.55 15.78 4.51
N ILE A 105 4.00 14.58 4.76
CA ILE A 105 2.78 14.13 4.10
C ILE A 105 1.60 15.01 4.52
N TYR A 106 1.45 15.26 5.82
CA TYR A 106 0.40 16.11 6.37
C TYR A 106 0.46 17.52 5.78
N ASP A 107 1.65 18.11 5.75
CA ASP A 107 1.88 19.43 5.19
C ASP A 107 1.62 19.48 3.68
N SER A 108 2.00 18.43 2.94
CA SER A 108 1.71 18.34 1.50
C SER A 108 0.20 18.29 1.24
N LEU A 109 -0.54 17.48 2.00
CA LEU A 109 -1.99 17.40 1.89
C LEU A 109 -2.65 18.74 2.24
N THR A 110 -2.19 19.39 3.30
CA THR A 110 -2.66 20.71 3.72
C THR A 110 -2.40 21.77 2.65
N ALA A 111 -1.20 21.79 2.06
CA ALA A 111 -0.88 22.69 0.97
C ALA A 111 -1.81 22.50 -0.24
N ILE A 112 -2.06 21.25 -0.64
CA ILE A 112 -2.98 20.92 -1.76
C ILE A 112 -4.43 21.29 -1.42
N ARG A 113 -4.86 21.08 -0.17
CA ARG A 113 -6.19 21.44 0.31
C ARG A 113 -6.44 22.93 0.21
N ASP A 114 -5.45 23.72 0.61
CA ASP A 114 -5.58 25.18 0.76
C ASP A 114 -5.22 25.94 -0.52
N ASP A 115 -4.68 25.28 -1.54
CA ASP A 115 -4.39 25.89 -2.85
C ASP A 115 -5.69 26.34 -3.54
N PRO A 116 -5.82 27.63 -3.92
CA PRO A 116 -6.97 28.14 -4.65
C PRO A 116 -7.03 27.66 -6.11
N ASN A 117 -5.91 27.21 -6.69
CA ASN A 117 -5.83 26.76 -8.07
C ASN A 117 -6.08 25.26 -8.24
N GLU A 118 -6.12 24.50 -7.15
CA GLU A 118 -6.42 23.08 -7.17
C GLU A 118 -7.90 22.80 -7.43
N LYS A 119 -8.18 21.68 -8.09
CA LYS A 119 -9.56 21.28 -8.40
C LYS A 119 -10.33 21.03 -7.11
N LYS A 120 -11.63 21.36 -7.12
CA LYS A 120 -12.49 21.17 -5.94
C LYS A 120 -12.49 19.72 -5.46
N GLU A 121 -12.51 18.76 -6.38
CA GLU A 121 -12.45 17.33 -6.06
C GLU A 121 -11.14 16.95 -5.37
N THR A 122 -10.01 17.45 -5.89
CA THR A 122 -8.68 17.22 -5.32
C THR A 122 -8.55 17.80 -3.92
N LYS A 123 -9.09 19.01 -3.70
CA LYS A 123 -9.13 19.64 -2.38
C LYS A 123 -9.97 18.84 -1.39
N MET A 124 -11.16 18.38 -1.80
CA MET A 124 -12.04 17.56 -0.95
C MET A 124 -11.39 16.21 -0.59
N GLU A 125 -10.75 15.55 -1.56
CA GLU A 125 -10.02 14.31 -1.34
C GLU A 125 -8.84 14.54 -0.37
N SER A 126 -8.08 15.63 -0.55
CA SER A 126 -6.99 16.02 0.35
C SER A 126 -7.50 16.26 1.78
N SER A 127 -8.58 17.03 1.94
CA SER A 127 -9.22 17.28 3.25
C SER A 127 -9.63 15.98 3.93
N SER A 128 -10.18 15.03 3.19
CA SER A 128 -10.58 13.72 3.72
C SER A 128 -9.38 12.94 4.26
N LEU A 129 -8.25 12.97 3.54
CA LEU A 129 -7.00 12.35 3.97
C LEU A 129 -6.40 13.04 5.20
N VAL A 130 -6.40 14.38 5.26
CA VAL A 130 -5.97 15.15 6.44
C VAL A 130 -6.79 14.76 7.68
N ASN A 131 -8.12 14.79 7.56
CA ASN A 131 -9.02 14.41 8.66
C ASN A 131 -8.83 12.95 9.12
N THR A 132 -8.29 12.08 8.26
CA THR A 132 -7.98 10.70 8.61
C THR A 132 -6.66 10.60 9.38
N LEU A 133 -5.70 11.48 9.11
CA LEU A 133 -4.42 11.54 9.82
C LEU A 133 -4.54 12.14 11.23
N GLU A 134 -5.48 13.07 11.44
CA GLU A 134 -5.68 13.75 12.73
C GLU A 134 -6.41 12.92 13.81
N LYS A 135 -6.93 11.74 13.43
CA LYS A 135 -7.65 10.82 14.32
C LYS A 135 -6.71 9.79 14.92
#